data_AF-A0A2V7HXS0-F1
#
_entry.id   AF-A0A2V7HXS0-F1
#
_cell.length_a   1.000
_cell.length_b   1.000
_cell.length_c   1.000
_cell.angle_alpha   90.00
_cell.angle_beta   90.00
_cell.angle_gamma   90.00
#
_symmetry.space_group_name_H-M   'P 1'
#
loop_
_entity.id
_entity.type
_entity.pdbx_description
1 polymer ?
#
loop_
_entity_poly.entity_id
_entity_poly.type
_entity_poly.pdbx_seq_one_letter_code
_entity_poly.pdbx_strand_id
1 'polypeptide(L)'
;LHERYGLGLEALGQIFLGAQLVTAASLLLAARAARRFGLLNTMVVSHLVSNVFLVAIAAAPTAWVAVALLYARQLLSQMDVPTRQAYLMAVVEDHEREAAATTTTLWRTVAQAVSPSVTGWVMASVALAAPFVLGGGLKIVYDLMLWVTFKDVKPRELT
;
A
#
# COMPACT_ATOMS: atom_id res chain seq x y z
N LEU A 1 3.28 -16.06 9.05
CA LEU A 1 3.32 -17.27 8.20
C LEU A 1 4.27 -18.32 8.78
N HIS A 2 5.55 -18.00 9.02
CA HIS A 2 6.49 -18.87 9.74
C HIS A 2 6.07 -19.13 11.20
N GLU A 3 6.15 -18.12 12.06
CA GLU A 3 5.88 -18.22 13.50
C GLU A 3 4.48 -18.74 13.84
N ARG A 4 3.45 -18.24 13.14
CA ARG A 4 2.05 -18.57 13.43
C ARG A 4 1.55 -19.89 12.83
N TYR A 5 2.10 -20.31 11.69
CA TYR A 5 1.58 -21.48 10.95
C TYR A 5 2.63 -22.55 10.64
N GLY A 6 3.86 -22.39 11.11
CA GLY A 6 4.94 -23.37 10.93
C GLY A 6 5.44 -23.54 9.49
N LEU A 7 5.15 -22.60 8.58
CA LEU A 7 5.60 -22.72 7.20
C LEU A 7 7.13 -22.60 7.10
N GLY A 8 7.79 -23.56 6.45
CA GLY A 8 9.24 -23.55 6.23
C GLY A 8 9.71 -22.37 5.36
N LEU A 9 11.01 -22.04 5.46
CA LEU A 9 11.60 -20.90 4.74
C LEU A 9 11.49 -21.03 3.22
N GLU A 10 11.59 -22.24 2.69
CA GLU A 10 11.42 -22.52 1.26
C GLU A 10 10.02 -22.11 0.75
N ALA A 11 8.97 -22.52 1.48
CA ALA A 11 7.60 -22.16 1.16
C ALA A 11 7.37 -20.64 1.23
N LEU A 12 7.98 -19.96 2.20
CA LEU A 12 7.93 -18.49 2.27
C LEU A 12 8.59 -17.82 1.08
N GLY A 13 9.74 -18.34 0.63
CA GLY A 13 10.42 -17.85 -0.57
C GLY A 13 9.52 -17.92 -1.81
N GLN A 14 8.84 -19.05 -2.01
CA GLN A 14 7.88 -19.23 -3.11
C GLN A 14 6.67 -18.30 -2.98
N ILE A 15 6.11 -18.15 -1.77
CA ILE A 15 4.98 -17.24 -1.51
C ILE A 15 5.37 -15.80 -1.82
N PHE A 16 6.53 -15.34 -1.35
CA PHE A 16 6.96 -13.97 -1.60
C PHE A 16 7.32 -13.73 -3.07
N LEU A 17 7.88 -14.72 -3.77
CA LEU A 17 8.05 -14.65 -5.22
C LEU A 17 6.70 -14.45 -5.92
N GLY A 18 5.69 -15.25 -5.57
CA GLY A 18 4.33 -15.09 -6.10
C GLY A 18 3.74 -13.71 -5.80
N ALA A 19 3.92 -13.20 -4.59
CA ALA A 19 3.50 -11.85 -4.22
C ALA A 19 4.19 -10.78 -5.11
N GLN A 20 5.48 -10.92 -5.41
CA GLN A 20 6.20 -9.99 -6.28
C GLN A 20 5.72 -10.06 -7.74
N LEU A 21 5.30 -11.23 -8.23
CA LEU A 21 4.67 -11.33 -9.56
C LEU A 21 3.31 -10.62 -9.60
N VAL A 22 2.50 -10.80 -8.56
CA VAL A 22 1.22 -10.09 -8.40
C VAL A 22 1.42 -8.58 -8.30
N THR A 23 2.46 -8.14 -7.60
CA THR A 23 2.91 -6.73 -7.51
C THR A 23 3.19 -6.16 -8.89
N ALA A 24 3.94 -6.88 -9.72
CA ALA A 24 4.26 -6.45 -11.08
C ALA A 24 2.99 -6.29 -11.93
N ALA A 25 2.05 -7.24 -11.84
CA ALA A 25 0.75 -7.12 -12.50
C ALA A 25 -0.06 -5.91 -12.00
N SER A 26 -0.05 -5.64 -10.69
CA SER A 26 -0.71 -4.47 -10.07
C SER A 26 -0.24 -3.16 -10.68
N LEU A 27 1.08 -3.00 -10.85
CA LEU A 27 1.68 -1.80 -11.44
C LEU A 27 1.23 -1.56 -12.88
N LEU A 28 1.14 -2.62 -13.70
CA LEU A 28 0.65 -2.53 -15.08
C LEU A 28 -0.84 -2.15 -15.14
N LEU A 29 -1.64 -2.69 -14.23
CA LEU A 29 -3.07 -2.41 -14.14
C LEU A 29 -3.36 -0.98 -13.64
N ALA A 30 -2.47 -0.39 -12.84
CA ALA A 30 -2.64 0.91 -12.22
C ALA A 30 -2.96 2.01 -13.24
N ALA A 31 -2.20 2.11 -14.34
CA ALA A 31 -2.43 3.12 -15.37
C ALA A 31 -3.80 2.94 -16.06
N ARG A 32 -4.24 1.69 -16.25
CA ARG A 32 -5.52 1.38 -16.90
C ARG A 32 -6.70 1.68 -15.99
N ALA A 33 -6.56 1.40 -14.70
CA ALA A 33 -7.52 1.77 -13.67
C ALA A 33 -7.62 3.31 -13.53
N ALA A 34 -6.48 4.00 -13.47
CA ALA A 34 -6.41 5.45 -13.38
C ALA A 34 -7.14 6.17 -14.52
N ARG A 35 -6.97 5.71 -15.76
CA ARG A 35 -7.69 6.27 -16.92
C ARG A 35 -9.20 6.07 -16.84
N ARG A 36 -9.66 4.99 -16.20
CA ARG A 36 -11.09 4.65 -16.12
C ARG A 36 -11.78 5.32 -14.93
N PHE A 37 -11.11 5.37 -13.78
CA PHE A 37 -11.72 5.78 -12.50
C PHE A 37 -11.19 7.13 -11.99
N GLY A 38 -10.14 7.68 -12.60
CA GLY A 38 -9.42 8.86 -12.13
C GLY A 38 -8.28 8.51 -11.19
N LEU A 39 -7.28 9.40 -11.10
CA LEU A 39 -6.05 9.21 -10.30
C LEU A 39 -6.35 9.07 -8.81
N LEU A 40 -7.10 10.03 -8.24
CA LEU A 40 -7.42 10.07 -6.81
C LEU A 40 -8.26 8.86 -6.38
N ASN A 41 -9.33 8.55 -7.12
CA ASN A 41 -10.20 7.41 -6.79
C ASN A 41 -9.47 6.07 -6.92
N THR A 42 -8.65 5.89 -7.97
CA THR A 42 -7.86 4.67 -8.13
C THR A 42 -6.92 4.49 -6.94
N MET A 43 -6.22 5.56 -6.55
CA MET A 43 -5.30 5.54 -5.42
C MET A 43 -6.00 5.21 -4.10
N VAL A 44 -7.05 5.97 -3.75
CA VAL A 44 -7.73 5.84 -2.45
C VAL A 44 -8.45 4.50 -2.33
N VAL A 45 -9.23 4.10 -3.34
CA VAL A 45 -10.04 2.89 -3.26
C VAL A 45 -9.15 1.65 -3.25
N SER A 46 -8.14 1.58 -4.10
CA SER A 46 -7.24 0.42 -4.12
C SER A 46 -6.48 0.29 -2.80
N HIS A 47 -6.02 1.40 -2.23
CA HIS A 47 -5.29 1.40 -0.97
C HIS A 47 -6.20 1.04 0.20
N LEU A 48 -7.42 1.59 0.26
CA LEU A 48 -8.42 1.26 1.28
C LEU A 48 -8.76 -0.24 1.28
N VAL A 49 -9.11 -0.80 0.12
CA VAL A 49 -9.45 -2.24 0.00
C VAL A 49 -8.23 -3.11 0.32
N SER A 50 -7.03 -2.69 -0.11
CA SER A 50 -5.78 -3.38 0.26
C SER A 50 -5.55 -3.40 1.77
N ASN A 51 -5.82 -2.29 2.47
CA ASN A 51 -5.67 -2.20 3.92
C ASN A 51 -6.72 -3.02 4.67
N VAL A 52 -7.94 -3.17 4.13
CA VAL A 52 -8.92 -4.13 4.67
C VAL A 52 -8.38 -5.56 4.60
N PHE A 53 -7.78 -5.97 3.47
CA PHE A 53 -7.14 -7.28 3.37
C PHE A 53 -5.97 -7.43 4.34
N LEU A 54 -5.18 -6.36 4.56
CA LEU A 54 -4.10 -6.37 5.54
C LEU A 54 -4.62 -6.66 6.95
N VAL A 55 -5.69 -5.99 7.38
CA VAL A 55 -6.31 -6.23 8.69
C VAL A 55 -6.88 -7.65 8.76
N ALA A 56 -7.53 -8.13 7.68
CA ALA A 56 -8.11 -9.47 7.62
C ALA A 56 -7.07 -10.59 7.79
N ILE A 57 -5.80 -10.37 7.40
CA ILE A 57 -4.72 -11.34 7.63
C ILE A 57 -4.55 -11.66 9.12
N ALA A 58 -4.78 -10.69 10.01
CA ALA A 58 -4.69 -10.90 11.45
C ALA A 58 -5.72 -11.94 11.95
N ALA A 59 -6.89 -11.98 11.31
CA ALA A 59 -8.00 -12.86 11.63
C ALA A 59 -8.01 -14.17 10.80
N ALA A 60 -6.98 -14.41 9.96
CA ALA A 60 -6.95 -15.60 9.13
C ALA A 60 -6.94 -16.89 9.99
N PRO A 61 -7.80 -17.88 9.70
CA PRO A 61 -7.86 -19.13 10.45
C PRO A 61 -6.77 -20.13 10.01
N THR A 62 -6.28 -20.02 8.77
CA THR A 62 -5.29 -20.94 8.19
C THR A 62 -4.23 -20.20 7.39
N ALA A 63 -3.08 -20.87 7.18
CA ALA A 63 -1.99 -20.34 6.34
C ALA A 63 -2.45 -20.00 4.92
N TRP A 64 -3.24 -20.87 4.29
CA TRP A 64 -3.74 -20.65 2.93
C TRP A 64 -4.63 -19.42 2.81
N VAL A 65 -5.50 -19.18 3.81
CA VAL A 65 -6.31 -17.96 3.85
C VAL A 65 -5.43 -16.72 4.01
N ALA A 66 -4.41 -16.78 4.88
CA ALA A 66 -3.47 -15.66 5.05
C ALA A 66 -2.68 -15.34 3.76
N VAL A 67 -2.27 -16.37 3.00
CA VAL A 67 -1.59 -16.21 1.70
C VAL A 67 -2.52 -15.64 0.64
N ALA A 68 -3.76 -16.14 0.54
CA ALA A 68 -4.75 -15.61 -0.39
C ALA A 68 -5.04 -14.12 -0.14
N LEU A 69 -5.23 -13.75 1.14
CA LEU A 69 -5.40 -12.35 1.55
C LEU A 69 -4.16 -11.50 1.25
N LEU A 70 -2.95 -12.05 1.45
CA LEU A 70 -1.71 -11.38 1.09
C LEU A 70 -1.62 -11.08 -0.41
N TYR A 71 -1.99 -12.04 -1.27
CA TYR A 71 -1.98 -11.83 -2.72
C TYR A 71 -3.06 -10.84 -3.17
N ALA A 72 -4.27 -10.94 -2.62
CA ALA A 72 -5.34 -9.98 -2.89
C ALA A 72 -4.93 -8.56 -2.49
N ARG A 73 -4.30 -8.42 -1.31
CA ARG A 73 -3.69 -7.18 -0.85
C ARG A 73 -2.66 -6.66 -1.86
N GLN A 74 -1.74 -7.52 -2.30
CA GLN A 74 -0.61 -7.14 -3.15
C GLN A 74 -1.05 -6.70 -4.56
N LEU A 75 -2.15 -7.27 -5.06
CA LEU A 75 -2.75 -6.87 -6.34
C LEU A 75 -3.25 -5.42 -6.33
N LEU A 76 -3.61 -4.90 -5.17
CA LEU A 76 -4.20 -3.56 -5.01
C LEU A 76 -3.21 -2.55 -4.41
N SER A 77 -2.25 -3.01 -3.60
CA SER A 77 -1.41 -2.14 -2.78
C SER A 77 -0.45 -1.27 -3.57
N GLN A 78 -0.13 -1.64 -4.82
CA GLN A 78 0.89 -0.96 -5.62
C GLN A 78 0.32 -0.03 -6.67
N MET A 79 -1.01 0.00 -6.81
CA MET A 79 -1.67 0.92 -7.74
C MET A 79 -1.49 2.37 -7.32
N ASP A 80 -1.28 2.63 -6.03
CA ASP A 80 -1.11 3.97 -5.46
C ASP A 80 0.17 4.67 -5.93
N VAL A 81 1.25 3.92 -6.19
CA VAL A 81 2.57 4.48 -6.50
C VAL A 81 2.53 5.34 -7.77
N PRO A 82 2.17 4.80 -8.95
CA PRO A 82 2.13 5.60 -10.17
C PRO A 82 1.00 6.64 -10.14
N THR A 83 -0.15 6.35 -9.51
CA THR A 83 -1.29 7.28 -9.49
C THR A 83 -1.02 8.48 -8.59
N ARG A 84 -0.36 8.28 -7.45
CA ARG A 84 0.03 9.36 -6.53
C ARG A 84 1.07 10.27 -7.16
N GLN A 85 2.06 9.69 -7.82
CA GLN A 85 3.07 10.47 -8.53
C GLN A 85 2.44 11.33 -9.62
N ALA A 86 1.59 10.74 -10.47
CA ALA A 86 0.86 11.48 -11.49
C ALA A 86 -0.08 12.56 -10.89
N TYR A 87 -0.77 12.24 -9.79
CA TYR A 87 -1.64 13.19 -9.09
C TYR A 87 -0.85 14.38 -8.54
N LEU A 88 0.28 14.14 -7.88
CA LEU A 88 1.16 15.19 -7.35
C LEU A 88 1.60 16.15 -8.46
N MET A 89 2.06 15.61 -9.59
CA MET A 89 2.50 16.43 -10.73
C MET A 89 1.37 17.24 -11.37
N ALA A 90 0.13 16.75 -11.29
CA ALA A 90 -1.05 17.42 -11.83
C ALA A 90 -1.59 18.54 -10.93
N VAL A 91 -1.22 18.59 -9.64
CA VAL A 91 -1.72 19.59 -8.69
C VAL A 91 -0.69 20.67 -8.34
N VAL A 92 0.60 20.42 -8.54
CA VAL A 92 1.67 21.39 -8.30
C VAL A 92 2.09 22.11 -9.58
N GLU A 93 2.66 23.30 -9.44
CA GLU A 93 3.18 24.06 -10.59
C GLU A 93 4.44 23.42 -11.17
N ASP A 94 4.69 23.61 -12.46
CA ASP A 94 5.79 22.95 -13.18
C ASP A 94 7.16 23.16 -12.51
N HIS A 95 7.41 24.38 -12.02
CA HIS A 95 8.66 24.73 -11.35
C HIS A 95 8.79 24.16 -9.93
N GLU A 96 7.68 23.73 -9.31
CA GLU A 96 7.64 23.13 -7.97
C GLU A 96 7.67 21.60 -8.00
N ARG A 97 7.47 20.98 -9.18
CA ARG A 97 7.39 19.52 -9.35
C ARG A 97 8.59 18.78 -8.80
N GLU A 98 9.80 19.28 -9.04
CA GLU A 98 11.03 18.66 -8.55
C GLU A 98 11.10 18.67 -7.01
N ALA A 99 10.82 19.83 -6.41
CA ALA A 99 10.80 20.00 -4.97
C ALA A 99 9.72 19.11 -4.32
N ALA A 100 8.53 19.06 -4.90
CA ALA A 100 7.42 18.23 -4.42
C ALA A 100 7.75 16.73 -4.51
N ALA A 101 8.30 16.27 -5.63
CA ALA A 101 8.67 14.88 -5.84
C ALA A 101 9.79 14.43 -4.88
N THR A 102 10.81 15.28 -4.71
CA THR A 102 11.95 15.01 -3.82
C THR A 102 11.50 14.96 -2.36
N THR A 103 10.71 15.94 -1.92
CA THR A 103 10.18 15.99 -0.55
C THR A 103 9.34 14.75 -0.24
N THR A 104 8.45 14.37 -1.16
CA THR A 104 7.60 13.18 -1.01
C THR A 104 8.44 11.90 -0.93
N THR A 105 9.47 11.79 -1.77
CA THR A 105 10.36 10.62 -1.79
C THR A 105 11.21 10.53 -0.54
N LEU A 106 11.74 11.66 -0.05
CA LEU A 106 12.53 11.74 1.16
C LEU A 106 11.76 11.20 2.36
N TRP A 107 10.54 11.72 2.60
CA TRP A 107 9.70 11.27 3.71
C TRP A 107 9.34 9.79 3.60
N ARG A 108 9.06 9.30 2.37
CA ARG A 108 8.80 7.88 2.13
C ARG A 108 10.01 7.02 2.50
N THR A 109 11.21 7.42 2.12
CA THR A 109 12.44 6.67 2.43
C THR A 109 12.71 6.64 3.94
N VAL A 110 12.54 7.77 4.63
CA VAL A 110 12.67 7.84 6.10
C VAL A 110 11.68 6.89 6.77
N ALA A 111 10.41 6.93 6.36
CA ALA A 111 9.40 6.03 6.90
C ALA A 111 9.75 4.56 6.65
N GLN A 112 10.24 4.21 5.46
CA GLN A 112 10.67 2.84 5.12
C GLN A 112 11.87 2.37 5.94
N ALA A 113 12.79 3.27 6.30
CA ALA A 113 13.94 2.94 7.13
C ALA A 113 13.55 2.65 8.59
N VAL A 114 12.59 3.41 9.13
CA VAL A 114 12.19 3.31 10.55
C VAL A 114 11.14 2.23 10.79
N SER A 115 10.24 1.99 9.82
CA SER A 115 9.09 1.10 9.97
C SER A 115 9.44 -0.34 10.38
N PRO A 116 10.47 -1.02 9.84
CA PRO A 116 10.82 -2.39 10.24
C PRO A 116 11.18 -2.50 11.72
N SER A 117 11.95 -1.55 12.25
CA SER A 117 12.35 -1.54 13.67
C SER A 117 11.14 -1.37 14.59
N VAL A 118 10.27 -0.41 14.28
CA VAL A 118 9.02 -0.19 15.04
C VAL A 118 8.12 -1.42 14.95
N THR A 119 7.97 -1.99 13.76
CA THR A 119 7.14 -3.18 13.52
C THR A 119 7.66 -4.38 14.31
N GLY A 120 8.97 -4.63 14.30
CA GLY A 120 9.60 -5.70 15.06
C GLY A 120 9.39 -5.55 16.56
N TRP A 121 9.55 -4.33 17.08
CA TRP A 121 9.27 -4.04 18.50
C TRP A 121 7.80 -4.28 18.87
N VAL A 122 6.85 -3.83 18.04
CA VAL A 122 5.41 -4.08 18.26
C VAL A 122 5.09 -5.57 18.22
N MET A 123 5.70 -6.34 17.31
CA MET A 123 5.50 -7.78 17.23
C MET A 123 6.03 -8.50 18.48
N ALA A 124 7.18 -8.07 19.00
CA ALA A 124 7.81 -8.66 20.17
C ALA A 124 7.09 -8.30 21.49
N SER A 125 6.53 -7.10 21.60
CA SER A 125 5.95 -6.57 22.85
C SER A 125 4.43 -6.68 22.94
N VAL A 126 3.72 -6.71 21.82
CA VAL A 126 2.24 -6.71 21.79
C VAL A 126 1.71 -8.05 21.27
N ALA A 127 1.87 -8.30 19.98
CA ALA A 127 1.47 -9.55 19.34
C ALA A 127 1.99 -9.61 17.90
N LEU A 128 2.26 -10.81 17.39
CA LEU A 128 2.59 -11.03 15.98
C LEU A 128 1.54 -10.47 15.00
N ALA A 129 0.27 -10.42 15.43
CA ALA A 129 -0.83 -9.89 14.62
C ALA A 129 -1.00 -8.36 14.72
N ALA A 130 -0.40 -7.71 15.73
CA ALA A 130 -0.65 -6.30 16.02
C ALA A 130 -0.28 -5.34 14.87
N PRO A 131 0.85 -5.50 14.14
CA PRO A 131 1.18 -4.59 13.04
C PRO A 131 0.17 -4.61 11.89
N PHE A 132 -0.50 -5.75 11.66
CA PHE A 132 -1.51 -5.88 10.61
C PHE A 132 -2.73 -5.00 10.91
N VAL A 133 -3.17 -4.99 12.18
CA VAL A 133 -4.32 -4.20 12.63
C VAL A 133 -3.93 -2.73 12.77
N LEU A 134 -2.84 -2.43 13.48
CA LEU A 134 -2.40 -1.06 13.73
C LEU A 134 -2.00 -0.35 12.43
N GLY A 135 -1.18 -1.01 11.61
CA GLY A 135 -0.72 -0.47 10.34
C GLY A 135 -1.86 -0.34 9.33
N GLY A 136 -2.76 -1.33 9.25
CA GLY A 136 -3.94 -1.26 8.39
C GLY A 136 -4.90 -0.14 8.82
N GLY A 137 -5.22 -0.05 10.10
CA GLY A 137 -6.09 0.99 10.65
C GLY A 137 -5.54 2.41 10.43
N LEU A 138 -4.25 2.63 10.73
CA LEU A 138 -3.60 3.92 10.50
C LEU A 138 -3.67 4.34 9.03
N LYS A 139 -3.43 3.40 8.11
CA LYS A 139 -3.50 3.69 6.67
C LYS A 139 -4.93 3.97 6.20
N ILE A 140 -5.93 3.25 6.72
CA ILE A 140 -7.35 3.53 6.41
C ILE A 140 -7.70 4.96 6.81
N VAL A 141 -7.30 5.40 8.01
CA VAL A 141 -7.54 6.78 8.47
C VAL A 141 -6.86 7.79 7.54
N TYR A 142 -5.61 7.55 7.17
CA TYR A 142 -4.89 8.38 6.20
C TYR A 142 -5.61 8.47 4.84
N ASP A 143 -6.08 7.35 4.29
CA ASP A 143 -6.77 7.31 3.00
C ASP A 143 -8.06 8.13 3.02
N LEU A 144 -8.82 8.03 4.12
CA LEU A 144 -10.04 8.82 4.31
C LEU A 144 -9.73 10.31 4.44
N MET A 145 -8.71 10.68 5.23
CA MET A 145 -8.29 12.08 5.36
C MET A 145 -7.84 12.66 4.02
N LEU A 146 -7.05 11.90 3.27
CA LEU A 146 -6.59 12.31 1.94
C LEU A 146 -7.77 12.47 0.98
N TRP A 147 -8.72 11.53 0.96
CA TRP A 147 -9.90 11.64 0.13
C TRP A 147 -10.75 12.87 0.47
N VAL A 148 -11.06 13.09 1.76
CA VAL A 148 -11.84 14.25 2.20
C VAL A 148 -11.17 15.56 1.83
N THR A 149 -9.84 15.63 1.95
CA THR A 149 -9.06 16.85 1.68
C THR A 149 -8.98 17.16 0.18
N PHE A 150 -8.88 16.14 -0.67
CA PHE A 150 -8.54 16.30 -2.08
C PHE A 150 -9.69 15.99 -3.05
N LYS A 151 -10.84 15.49 -2.60
CA LYS A 151 -11.99 15.12 -3.47
C LYS A 151 -12.50 16.26 -4.34
N ASP A 152 -12.35 17.51 -3.91
CA ASP A 152 -12.84 18.70 -4.63
C ASP A 152 -11.72 19.39 -5.45
N VAL A 153 -10.48 18.92 -5.36
CA VAL A 153 -9.35 19.47 -6.13
C VAL A 153 -9.39 18.93 -7.55
N LYS A 154 -9.52 19.82 -8.53
CA LYS A 154 -9.46 19.46 -9.95
C LYS A 154 -7.99 19.35 -10.39
N PRO A 155 -7.51 18.16 -10.75
CA PRO A 155 -6.15 18.01 -11.29
C PRO A 155 -6.04 18.80 -12.59
N ARG A 156 -4.92 19.50 -12.81
CA ARG A 156 -4.65 20.13 -14.11
C ARG A 156 -4.41 19.02 -15.13
N GLU A 157 -4.96 19.15 -16.33
CA GLU A 157 -4.65 18.21 -17.41
C GLU A 157 -3.16 18.32 -17.72
N LEU A 158 -2.45 17.19 -17.63
CA LEU A 158 -1.05 17.10 -18.07
C LEU A 158 -1.07 17.16 -19.61
N THR A 159 -0.92 18.35 -20.18
CA THR A 159 -0.75 18.57 -21.63
C THR A 159 0.55 18.00 -22.14
#